data_AF-X1EWA7-F1
#
_entry.id   AF-X1EWA7-F1
#
_cell.length_a   1.000
_cell.length_b   1.000
_cell.length_c   1.000
_cell.angle_alpha   90.00
_cell.angle_beta   90.00
_cell.angle_gamma   90.00
#
_symmetry.space_group_name_H-M   'P 1'
#
loop_
_entity.id
_entity.type
_entity.pdbx_description
1 polymer ?
#
loop_
_entity_poly.entity_id
_entity_poly.type
_entity_poly.pdbx_seq_one_letter_code
_entity_poly.pdbx_strand_id
1 'polypeptide(L)' 'MVKLHELLNMQIQYGASDLIMKVGSPPILRVNGDLTTLK' A
#
# COMPACT_ATOMS: atom_id res chain seq x y z
N MET A 1 12.56 5.85 -6.47
CA MET A 1 11.14 5.95 -6.86
C MET A 1 10.60 4.53 -6.86
N VAL A 2 9.63 4.22 -6.01
CA VAL A 2 9.07 2.86 -5.91
C VAL A 2 8.24 2.56 -7.16
N LYS A 3 8.39 1.37 -7.72
CA LYS A 3 7.65 0.88 -8.89
C LYS A 3 6.35 0.21 -8.44
N LEU A 4 5.33 0.21 -9.30
CA LEU A 4 4.04 -0.37 -8.98
C LEU A 4 4.12 -1.85 -8.57
N HIS A 5 4.97 -2.65 -9.23
CA HIS A 5 5.10 -4.07 -8.89
C HIS A 5 5.69 -4.29 -7.48
N GLU A 6 6.53 -3.38 -6.99
CA GLU A 6 7.07 -3.43 -5.63
C GLU A 6 5.95 -3.16 -4.61
N LEU A 7 5.05 -2.20 -4.89
CA LEU A 7 3.87 -1.92 -4.07
C LEU A 7 2.90 -3.10 -4.03
N LEU A 8 2.66 -3.75 -5.18
CA LEU A 8 1.79 -4.93 -5.27
C LEU A 8 2.37 -6.12 -4.50
N ASN A 9 3.68 -6.34 -4.58
CA ASN A 9 4.35 -7.35 -3.76
C ASN A 9 4.23 -7.04 -2.26
N MET A 10 4.39 -5.78 -1.86
CA MET A 10 4.17 -5.36 -0.47
C MET A 10 2.72 -5.59 -0.04
N GLN A 11 1.73 -5.29 -0.87
CA GLN A 11 0.32 -5.55 -0.56
C GLN A 11 0.10 -7.03 -0.19
N ILE A 12 0.68 -7.96 -0.97
CA ILE A 12 0.62 -9.40 -0.68
C ILE A 12 1.37 -9.73 0.62
N GLN A 13 2.60 -9.22 0.79
CA GLN A 13 3.44 -9.50 1.95
C GLN A 13 2.80 -9.05 3.27
N TYR A 14 2.12 -7.91 3.28
CA TYR A 14 1.41 -7.40 4.45
C TYR A 14 0.00 -7.97 4.64
N GLY A 15 -0.46 -8.84 3.73
CA GLY A 15 -1.84 -9.35 3.75
C GLY A 15 -2.88 -8.25 3.62
N ALA A 16 -2.55 -7.17 2.91
CA ALA A 16 -3.45 -6.03 2.73
C ALA A 16 -4.52 -6.34 1.69
N SER A 17 -5.77 -5.99 2.02
CA SER A 17 -6.88 -6.15 1.08
C SER A 17 -6.81 -5.14 -0.08
N ASP A 18 -6.20 -3.97 0.15
CA ASP A 18 -6.19 -2.86 -0.81
C ASP A 18 -4.88 -2.09 -0.77
N LEU A 19 -4.47 -1.63 -1.94
CA LEU A 19 -3.43 -0.63 -2.17
C LEU A 19 -4.08 0.64 -2.70
N ILE A 20 -3.94 1.75 -1.98
CA ILE A 20 -4.52 3.05 -2.30
C ILE A 20 -3.40 4.01 -2.71
N MET A 21 -3.51 4.59 -3.89
CA MET A 21 -2.57 5.59 -4.43
C MET A 21 -3.30 6.90 -4.69
N LYS A 22 -2.82 8.00 -4.09
CA LYS A 22 -3.43 9.34 -4.22
C LYS A 22 -2.33 10.39 -4.34
N VAL A 23 -2.53 11.38 -5.21
CA VAL A 23 -1.61 12.52 -5.35
C VAL A 23 -1.46 13.24 -4.01
N GLY A 24 -0.22 13.56 -3.63
CA GLY A 24 0.09 14.25 -2.37
C GLY A 24 0.04 13.37 -1.12
N SER A 25 -0.04 12.04 -1.28
CA SER A 25 0.03 11.09 -0.17
C SER A 25 0.99 9.94 -0.51
N PRO A 26 1.70 9.37 0.48
CA PRO A 26 2.41 8.12 0.24
C PRO A 26 1.40 7.00 -0.09
N PRO A 27 1.85 5.89 -0.69
CA PRO A 27 1.00 4.71 -0.85
C PRO A 27 0.44 4.25 0.50
N ILE A 28 -0.83 3.85 0.52
CA ILE A 28 -1.54 3.39 1.73
C ILE A 28 -1.99 1.96 1.52
N LEU A 29 -1.82 1.12 2.53
CA LEU A 29 -2.37 -0.23 2.58
C LEU A 29 -3.57 -0.27 3.53
N ARG A 30 -4.61 -1.03 3.17
CA ARG A 30 -5.66 -1.42 4.11
C ARG A 30 -5.40 -2.83 4.64
N VAL A 31 -5.09 -2.95 5.93
CA VAL A 31 -4.78 -4.22 6.59
C VAL A 31 -5.81 -4.42 7.72
N ASN A 32 -6.59 -5.50 7.64
CA ASN A 32 -7.64 -5.82 8.62
C ASN A 32 -8.64 -4.67 8.88
N GLY A 33 -8.88 -3.80 7.89
CA GLY A 33 -9.77 -2.64 7.99
C GLY A 33 -9.07 -1.33 8.33
N ASP A 34 -7.84 -1.37 8.85
CA ASP A 34 -7.07 -0.19 9.22
C ASP A 34 -6.19 0.33 8.08
N LEU A 35 -6.05 1.66 7.98
CA LEU A 35 -5.22 2.32 6.98
C LEU A 35 -3.81 2.55 7.52
N THR A 36 -2.81 1.99 6.83
CA THR A 36 -1.39 2.15 7.17
C THR A 36 -0.65 2.78 5.99
N THR A 37 0.05 3.89 6.23
CA THR A 37 0.92 4.52 5.21
C THR A 37 2.22 3.73 5.06
N LEU A 38 2.63 3.47 3.82
CA LEU A 38 3.96 2.95 3.52
C LEU A 38 4.94 4.14 3.55
N LYS A 39 5.84 4.14 4.55
CA LYS A 39 6.90 5.15 4.69
C LYS A 39 8.08 4.85 3.79
#